data_AF-A0A1E4I6I0-F1
#
_entry.id   AF-A0A1E4I6I0-F1
#
_cell.length_a   1.000
_cell.length_b   1.000
_cell.length_c   1.000
_cell.angle_alpha   90.00
_cell.angle_beta   90.00
_cell.angle_gamma   90.00
#
_symmetry.space_group_name_H-M   'P 1'
#
loop_
_entity.id
_entity.type
_entity.pdbx_description
1 polymer ?
#
loop_
_entity_poly.entity_id
_entity_poly.type
_entity_poly.pdbx_seq_one_letter_code
_entity_poly.pdbx_strand_id
1 'polypeptide(L)'
;MSGGAHAPSARGRAPWLEPRTATTSITSAVDELAHEVEDSEVLAGRPHGRYVAVCGAAVVPASLTAPDGRSCRSCAALRCIELTEPEGEGPARAARRAQSRWLATCSAIMRGTLHRRAVAWS
;
A
#
# COMPACT_ATOMS: atom_id res chain seq x y z
N MET A 1 5.37 -45.25 -41.24
CA MET A 1 6.14 -45.32 -39.98
C MET A 1 6.38 -43.88 -39.54
N SER A 2 5.50 -43.36 -38.69
CA SER A 2 5.50 -41.95 -38.29
C SER A 2 6.09 -41.85 -36.89
N GLY A 3 7.34 -41.39 -36.79
CA GLY A 3 8.01 -41.10 -35.52
C GLY A 3 7.63 -39.71 -35.04
N GLY A 4 6.87 -39.64 -33.95
CA GLY A 4 6.44 -38.40 -33.31
C GLY A 4 7.62 -37.65 -32.68
N ALA A 5 7.72 -36.35 -33.00
CA ALA A 5 8.60 -35.43 -32.32
C ALA A 5 8.03 -35.12 -30.92
N HIS A 6 8.70 -35.59 -29.87
CA HIS A 6 8.43 -35.16 -28.51
C HIS A 6 8.89 -33.71 -28.33
N ALA A 7 7.93 -32.79 -28.21
CA ALA A 7 8.20 -31.44 -27.74
C ALA A 7 8.63 -31.49 -26.26
N PRO A 8 9.70 -30.78 -25.85
CA PRO A 8 10.05 -30.69 -24.44
C PRO A 8 9.01 -29.86 -23.68
N SER A 9 8.43 -30.51 -22.66
CA SER A 9 7.54 -29.93 -21.66
C SER A 9 8.19 -28.73 -20.98
N ALA A 10 7.59 -27.55 -21.16
CA ALA A 10 7.96 -26.32 -20.48
C ALA A 10 7.64 -26.44 -18.99
N ARG A 11 8.57 -27.00 -18.21
CA ARG A 11 8.57 -26.88 -16.75
C ARG A 11 8.68 -25.40 -16.39
N GLY A 12 7.73 -24.95 -15.59
CA GLY A 12 7.48 -23.56 -15.24
C GLY A 12 8.74 -22.77 -14.92
N ARG A 13 8.95 -21.68 -15.67
CA ARG A 13 9.68 -20.54 -15.15
C ARG A 13 8.83 -19.99 -14.00
N ALA A 14 9.37 -20.05 -12.79
CA ALA A 14 8.84 -19.24 -11.70
C ALA A 14 8.71 -17.80 -12.23
N PRO A 15 7.54 -17.15 -12.10
CA PRO A 15 7.49 -15.71 -12.33
C PRO A 15 8.50 -15.13 -11.35
N TRP A 16 9.49 -14.42 -11.87
CA TRP A 16 10.43 -13.68 -11.05
C TRP A 16 9.60 -12.86 -10.08
N LEU A 17 9.57 -13.24 -8.80
CA LEU A 17 8.99 -12.38 -7.78
C LEU A 17 9.79 -11.09 -7.91
N GLU A 18 9.13 -10.04 -8.39
CA GLU A 18 9.75 -8.73 -8.38
C GLU A 18 10.28 -8.50 -6.95
N PRO A 19 11.56 -8.12 -6.80
CA PRO A 19 12.13 -7.94 -5.49
C PRO A 19 11.25 -6.92 -4.77
N ARG A 20 10.63 -7.35 -3.66
CA ARG A 20 9.93 -6.46 -2.73
C ARG A 20 10.82 -5.24 -2.54
N THR A 21 10.32 -4.05 -2.88
CA THR A 21 11.16 -2.85 -2.78
C THR A 21 11.55 -2.69 -1.31
N ALA A 22 12.85 -2.84 -1.04
CA ALA A 22 13.37 -2.67 0.29
C ALA A 22 13.06 -1.23 0.72
N THR A 23 12.60 -1.08 1.96
CA THR A 23 12.13 0.19 2.50
C THR A 23 12.80 0.46 3.85
N THR A 24 13.22 1.70 4.02
CA THR A 24 13.83 2.23 5.23
C THR A 24 12.81 3.10 5.98
N SER A 25 12.66 2.84 7.28
CA SER A 25 11.81 3.66 8.16
C SER A 25 12.51 4.97 8.50
N ILE A 26 11.83 6.10 8.28
CA ILE A 26 12.31 7.45 8.56
C ILE A 26 11.25 8.21 9.35
N THR A 27 11.63 8.68 10.54
CA THR A 27 10.77 9.56 11.35
C THR A 27 10.77 10.96 10.77
N SER A 28 9.59 11.51 10.55
CA SER A 28 9.40 12.87 10.05
C SER A 28 9.46 13.90 11.18
N ALA A 29 10.21 14.98 10.97
CA ALA A 29 10.29 16.12 11.90
C ALA A 29 9.00 16.96 11.96
N VAL A 30 8.06 16.76 11.01
CA VAL A 30 6.87 17.60 10.86
C VAL A 30 5.65 17.03 11.57
N ASP A 31 5.43 15.72 11.46
CA ASP A 31 4.28 15.00 12.00
C ASP A 31 4.67 13.94 13.04
N GLU A 32 5.97 13.77 13.32
CA GLU A 32 6.51 12.82 14.29
C GLU A 32 6.12 11.35 14.02
N LEU A 33 5.76 11.06 12.77
CA LEU A 33 5.43 9.71 12.32
C LEU A 33 6.63 9.07 11.62
N ALA A 34 6.80 7.78 11.85
CA ALA A 34 7.71 6.93 11.10
C ALA A 34 7.06 6.54 9.78
N HIS A 35 7.64 7.02 8.69
CA HIS A 35 7.22 6.74 7.31
C HIS A 35 8.20 5.78 6.65
N GLU A 36 7.72 5.00 5.70
CA GLU A 36 8.56 4.08 4.95
C GLU A 36 8.95 4.72 3.64
N VAL A 37 10.26 4.75 3.36
CA VAL A 37 10.85 5.31 2.16
C VAL A 37 11.54 4.18 1.41
N GLU A 38 11.33 4.07 0.10
CA GLU A 38 12.03 3.06 -0.68
C GLU A 38 13.54 3.31 -0.67
N ASP A 39 14.32 2.24 -0.58
CA ASP A 39 15.78 2.34 -0.55
C ASP A 39 16.32 2.99 -1.84
N SER A 40 15.62 2.82 -2.97
CA SER A 40 15.89 3.52 -4.23
C SER A 40 15.81 5.05 -4.08
N GLU A 41 14.81 5.55 -3.37
CA GLU A 41 14.60 6.97 -3.07
C GLU A 41 15.61 7.49 -2.04
N VAL A 42 16.01 6.66 -1.06
CA VAL A 42 17.08 7.00 -0.12
C VAL A 42 18.42 7.11 -0.85
N LEU A 43 18.75 6.13 -1.70
CA LEU A 43 20.00 6.08 -2.48
C LEU A 43 20.07 7.15 -3.56
N ALA A 44 18.93 7.56 -4.13
CA ALA A 44 18.87 8.67 -5.07
C ALA A 44 19.37 9.99 -4.44
N GLY A 45 19.45 10.07 -3.10
CA GLY A 45 20.16 11.11 -2.40
C GLY A 45 19.62 12.50 -2.74
N ARG A 46 18.41 12.81 -2.28
CA ARG A 46 17.80 14.10 -2.61
C ARG A 46 18.61 15.26 -2.01
N PRO A 47 18.93 16.29 -2.82
CA PRO A 47 19.80 17.41 -2.42
C PRO A 47 19.21 18.30 -1.31
N HIS A 48 17.98 18.04 -0.86
CA HIS A 48 17.26 18.90 0.09
C HIS A 48 16.91 18.17 1.40
N GLY A 49 17.46 16.97 1.64
CA GLY A 49 17.18 16.20 2.85
C GLY A 49 15.69 15.92 3.03
N ARG A 50 14.98 15.67 1.92
CA ARG A 50 13.57 15.30 1.91
C ARG A 50 13.43 14.02 1.11
N TYR A 51 12.53 13.14 1.54
CA TYR A 51 12.30 11.86 0.90
C TYR A 51 10.82 11.69 0.60
N VAL A 52 10.48 11.01 -0.48
CA VAL A 52 9.09 10.63 -0.73
C VAL A 52 8.84 9.25 -0.12
N ALA A 53 7.94 9.20 0.86
CA ALA A 53 7.48 7.96 1.45
C ALA A 53 6.56 7.17 0.51
N VAL A 54 6.40 5.87 0.74
CA VAL A 54 5.48 5.00 0.01
C VAL A 54 4.02 5.47 0.09
N CYS A 55 3.65 6.20 1.16
CA CYS A 55 2.33 6.82 1.29
C CYS A 55 2.18 8.12 0.48
N GLY A 56 3.23 8.58 -0.20
CA GLY A 56 3.29 9.83 -0.96
C GLY A 56 3.68 11.06 -0.14
N ALA A 57 3.89 10.94 1.18
CA ALA A 57 4.29 12.07 2.01
C ALA A 57 5.74 12.49 1.73
N ALA A 58 5.99 13.80 1.71
CA ALA A 58 7.34 14.35 1.74
C ALA A 58 7.85 14.35 3.18
N VAL A 59 8.84 13.51 3.47
CA VAL A 59 9.43 13.29 4.78
C VAL A 59 10.67 14.17 4.93
N VAL A 60 10.65 15.07 5.90
CA VAL A 60 11.85 15.73 6.42
C VAL A 60 12.34 14.87 7.59
N PRO A 61 13.52 14.23 7.53
CA PRO A 61 13.97 13.36 8.59
C PRO A 61 14.18 14.16 9.89
N ALA A 62 13.71 13.59 11.00
CA ALA A 62 14.02 14.07 12.33
C ALA A 62 15.51 13.88 12.65
N SER A 63 15.98 14.55 13.71
CA SER A 63 17.32 14.31 14.25
C SER A 63 17.49 12.83 14.60
N LEU A 64 18.68 12.27 14.39
CA LEU A 64 19.02 10.91 14.84
C LEU A 64 19.01 10.76 16.36
N THR A 65 19.01 11.88 17.10
CA THR A 65 18.86 11.91 18.57
C THR A 65 17.42 12.03 19.03
N ALA A 66 16.47 12.28 18.12
CA ALA A 66 15.06 12.27 18.44
C ALA A 66 14.57 10.83 18.68
N PRO A 67 13.57 10.62 19.53
CA PRO A 67 12.94 9.31 19.66
C PRO A 67 12.27 8.90 18.35
N ASP A 68 12.14 7.58 18.13
CA ASP A 68 11.43 7.05 16.98
C ASP A 68 9.96 7.45 16.99
N GLY A 69 9.46 7.84 15.81
CA GLY A 69 8.07 8.18 15.59
C GLY A 69 7.18 6.95 15.59
N ARG A 70 5.88 7.15 15.83
CA ARG A 70 4.89 6.08 15.65
C ARG A 70 4.72 5.76 14.16
N SER A 71 4.55 4.49 13.82
CA SER A 71 4.36 4.08 12.42
C SER A 71 3.16 4.78 11.77
N CYS A 72 3.39 5.34 10.59
CA CYS A 72 2.35 5.89 9.74
C CYS A 72 1.39 4.78 9.31
N ARG A 73 0.09 4.96 9.56
CA ARG A 73 -0.94 3.95 9.28
C ARG A 73 -1.07 3.65 7.78
N SER A 74 -0.88 4.65 6.93
CA SER A 74 -0.92 4.46 5.47
C SER A 74 0.27 3.63 4.99
N CYS A 75 1.48 3.93 5.46
CA CYS A 75 2.68 3.12 5.16
C CYS A 75 2.52 1.67 5.66
N ALA A 76 1.99 1.49 6.87
CA ALA A 76 1.73 0.16 7.43
C ALA A 76 0.71 -0.63 6.59
N ALA A 77 -0.38 0.02 6.15
CA ALA A 77 -1.40 -0.63 5.32
C ALA A 77 -0.86 -1.06 3.96
N LEU A 78 -0.04 -0.23 3.31
CA LEU A 78 0.58 -0.54 2.02
C LEU A 78 1.52 -1.76 2.12
N ARG A 79 2.29 -1.86 3.22
CA ARG A 79 3.12 -3.04 3.50
C ARG A 79 2.33 -4.33 3.72
N CYS A 80 1.13 -4.26 4.29
CA CYS A 80 0.30 -5.44 4.53
C CYS A 80 -0.31 -6.00 3.24
N ILE A 81 -0.63 -5.14 2.26
CA ILE A 81 -1.21 -5.56 0.98
C ILE A 81 -0.22 -6.47 0.23
N GLU A 82 1.06 -6.12 0.25
CA GLU A 82 2.13 -6.91 -0.39
C GLU A 82 2.35 -8.30 0.21
N LEU A 83 1.93 -8.53 1.46
CA LEU A 83 2.05 -9.82 2.16
C LEU A 83 0.86 -10.76 1.91
N THR A 84 -0.18 -10.30 1.21
CA THR A 84 -1.46 -11.03 1.10
C THR A 84 -1.75 -11.49 -0.33
N GLU A 85 -0.75 -11.94 -1.07
CA GLU A 85 -0.95 -12.74 -2.28
C GLU A 85 -0.86 -14.24 -1.94
N PRO A 86 -1.88 -14.90 -1.37
CA PRO A 86 -1.95 -16.35 -1.42
C PRO A 86 -2.50 -16.76 -2.79
N GLU A 87 -1.69 -17.47 -3.57
CA GLU A 87 -2.18 -18.41 -4.58
C GLU A 87 -3.09 -19.43 -3.86
N GLY A 88 -4.40 -19.24 -3.93
CA GLY A 88 -5.36 -20.16 -3.35
C GLY A 88 -6.71 -19.52 -3.06
N GLU A 89 -7.68 -19.86 -3.90
CA GLU A 89 -9.15 -19.78 -3.72
C GLU A 89 -9.59 -19.51 -2.26
N GLY A 90 -9.66 -18.24 -1.84
CA GLY A 90 -9.78 -17.97 -0.40
C GLY A 90 -9.95 -16.53 0.15
N PRO A 91 -9.75 -15.40 -0.57
CA PRO A 91 -9.99 -14.06 -0.01
C PRO A 91 -11.15 -13.27 -0.65
N ALA A 92 -11.58 -13.64 -1.87
CA ALA A 92 -12.46 -12.81 -2.69
C ALA A 92 -13.84 -12.54 -2.06
N ARG A 93 -14.42 -13.52 -1.33
CA ARG A 93 -15.72 -13.33 -0.67
C ARG A 93 -15.63 -12.45 0.58
N ALA A 94 -14.56 -12.59 1.38
CA ALA A 94 -14.35 -11.78 2.58
C ALA A 94 -14.03 -10.32 2.21
N ALA A 95 -13.16 -10.12 1.21
CA ALA A 95 -12.84 -8.80 0.65
C ALA A 95 -14.09 -8.12 0.06
N ARG A 96 -14.90 -8.84 -0.72
CA ARG A 96 -16.19 -8.31 -1.22
C ARG A 96 -17.13 -7.88 -0.10
N ARG A 97 -17.26 -8.65 0.99
CA ARG A 97 -18.09 -8.27 2.15
C ARG A 97 -17.55 -7.01 2.84
N ALA A 98 -16.24 -6.88 3.00
CA ALA A 98 -15.63 -5.69 3.58
C ALA A 98 -15.85 -4.45 2.70
N GLN A 99 -15.65 -4.58 1.38
CA GLN A 99 -15.93 -3.51 0.40
C GLN A 99 -17.41 -3.13 0.36
N SER A 100 -18.32 -4.11 0.34
CA SER A 100 -19.77 -3.85 0.40
C SER A 100 -20.18 -3.09 1.66
N ARG A 101 -19.60 -3.42 2.82
CA ARG A 101 -19.87 -2.70 4.08
C ARG A 101 -19.37 -1.26 4.03
N TRP A 102 -18.17 -1.04 3.50
CA TRP A 102 -17.63 0.31 3.32
C TRP A 102 -18.50 1.13 2.34
N LEU A 103 -18.85 0.57 1.18
CA LEU A 103 -19.71 1.23 0.19
C LEU A 103 -21.11 1.52 0.73
N ALA A 104 -21.71 0.61 1.52
CA ALA A 104 -23.00 0.85 2.18
C ALA A 104 -22.93 2.01 3.19
N THR A 105 -21.82 2.10 3.93
CA THR A 105 -21.57 3.17 4.90
C THR A 105 -21.37 4.52 4.19
N CYS A 106 -20.54 4.57 3.13
CA CYS A 106 -20.38 5.75 2.29
C CYS A 106 -21.71 6.18 1.64
N SER A 107 -22.51 5.23 1.15
CA SER A 107 -23.82 5.51 0.56
C SER A 107 -24.81 6.06 1.59
N ALA A 108 -24.79 5.58 2.83
CA ALA A 108 -25.61 6.12 3.91
C ALA A 108 -25.20 7.54 4.30
N ILE A 109 -23.89 7.83 4.35
CA ILE A 109 -23.37 9.18 4.60
C ILE A 109 -23.79 10.12 3.46
N MET A 110 -23.61 9.73 2.20
CA MET A 110 -24.00 10.52 1.03
C MET A 110 -25.52 10.76 0.97
N ARG A 111 -26.35 9.76 1.28
CA ARG A 111 -27.80 9.96 1.38
C ARG A 111 -28.18 10.87 2.55
N GLY A 112 -27.52 10.73 3.71
CA GLY A 112 -27.75 11.59 4.87
C GLY A 112 -27.35 13.05 4.63
N THR A 113 -26.27 13.30 3.88
CA THR A 113 -25.84 14.66 3.50
C THR A 113 -26.77 15.28 2.45
N LEU A 114 -27.28 14.48 1.51
CA LEU A 114 -28.30 14.92 0.54
C LEU A 114 -29.65 15.20 1.21
N HIS A 115 -30.11 14.37 2.15
CA HIS A 115 -31.35 14.62 2.90
C HIS A 115 -31.24 15.83 3.84
N ARG A 116 -30.08 16.08 4.48
CA ARG A 116 -29.89 17.31 5.29
C ARG A 116 -29.91 18.59 4.45
N ARG A 117 -29.47 18.54 3.18
CA ARG A 117 -29.58 19.69 2.26
C ARG A 117 -31.02 19.99 1.85
N ALA A 118 -31.92 19.00 1.86
CA ALA A 118 -33.32 19.19 1.50
C ALA A 118 -34.19 19.80 2.62
N VAL A 119 -33.75 19.76 3.89
CA VAL A 119 -34.52 20.28 5.05
C VAL A 119 -34.14 21.73 5.41
N ALA A 120 -33.17 22.33 4.72
CA ALA A 120 -32.71 23.70 5.00
C ALA A 120 -33.46 24.81 4.25
N TRP A 121 -34.62 24.52 3.65
CA TRP A 121 -35.51 25.51 3.03
C TRP A 121 -36.94 25.26 3.51
N SER A 122 -37.30 25.87 4.63
CA SER A 122 -38.66 26.27 5.04
C SER A 122 -38.54 27.32 6.14
#